data_AF-A0A347WL33-F1
#
_entry.id   AF-A0A347WL33-F1
#
_cell.length_a   1.000
_cell.length_b   1.000
_cell.length_c   1.000
_cell.angle_alpha   90.00
_cell.angle_beta   90.00
_cell.angle_gamma   90.00
#
_symmetry.space_group_name_H-M   'P 1'
#
loop_
_entity.id
_entity.type
_entity.pdbx_description
1 polymer ?
#
loop_
_entity_poly.entity_id
_entity_poly.type
_entity_poly.pdbx_seq_one_letter_code
_entity_poly.pdbx_strand_id
1 'polypeptide(L)'
;MNAAEARACLQEDVMALDGDMLLATQEIIQTVRNQGDAALRTYTQTLDGVDLEDFWVKPEQLKASWDALDTDLQKALKLAKDRIIAYEERILYEDNLGEELSYVYRPLERVGVYIPGGTALYPSSVLMTVLPAQVAGVGEIIATTPTFNETNITFAALYLCGVERVLTLGGAQAIAALAYGTESVPKVDKIVGPGNAYVAMAKRLVFGDVGIDSIAGPSEILLYVDDSADVDAVVYDVFAQAEHDTNARTFLLSEDAEFVAKVEARIEALLPEQVRRDIIAGSLANHHYVVVDERKALLALANDIAAEHVSIQHREQEVIAQAFNYAGAVFVGAYSPEAVGDYVGGPSHVLPTNQTARFSHGLNANDFRTSHAIIQVSQETFETIAPAGEIIAQAEGLDCHRKSLAIRRK
;
A
#
# COMPACT_ATOMS: atom_id res chain seq x y z
N MET A 1 -14.58 20.80 15.84
CA MET A 1 -13.48 21.11 16.76
C MET A 1 -12.47 22.00 16.06
N ASN A 2 -11.54 22.66 16.77
CA ASN A 2 -10.41 23.36 16.14
C ASN A 2 -9.22 22.40 15.91
N ALA A 3 -8.18 22.84 15.20
CA ALA A 3 -7.06 21.99 14.82
C ALA A 3 -6.22 21.51 16.01
N ALA A 4 -6.13 22.31 17.07
CA ALA A 4 -5.39 21.92 18.28
C ALA A 4 -6.11 20.82 19.07
N GLU A 5 -7.44 20.90 19.16
CA GLU A 5 -8.29 19.86 19.75
C GLU A 5 -8.19 18.56 18.95
N ALA A 6 -8.27 18.63 17.62
CA ALA A 6 -8.11 17.48 16.75
C ALA A 6 -6.76 16.79 16.98
N ARG A 7 -5.66 17.55 17.04
CA ARG A 7 -4.32 17.00 17.30
C ARG A 7 -4.25 16.26 18.64
N ALA A 8 -4.93 16.74 19.68
CA ALA A 8 -4.97 16.06 20.98
C ALA A 8 -5.69 14.70 20.88
N CYS A 9 -6.84 14.65 20.19
CA CYS A 9 -7.57 13.39 19.98
C CYS A 9 -6.72 12.33 19.25
N LEU A 10 -5.95 12.74 18.24
CA LEU A 10 -5.11 11.81 17.46
C LEU A 10 -3.93 11.24 18.25
N GLN A 11 -3.45 11.95 19.28
CA GLN A 11 -2.38 11.45 20.16
C GLN A 11 -2.86 10.40 21.15
N GLU A 12 -4.14 10.45 21.54
CA GLU A 12 -4.75 9.45 22.41
C GLU A 12 -5.13 8.17 21.63
N ASP A 13 -5.35 8.30 20.32
CA ASP A 13 -5.73 7.22 19.38
C ASP A 13 -4.52 6.42 18.84
N VAL A 14 -3.34 6.53 19.47
CA VAL A 14 -2.17 5.73 19.08
C VAL A 14 -2.47 4.27 19.43
N MET A 15 -2.78 3.47 18.39
CA MET A 15 -3.03 2.03 18.55
C MET A 15 -1.91 1.38 19.36
N ALA A 16 -2.25 0.93 20.57
CA ALA A 16 -1.41 0.03 21.32
C ALA A 16 -1.31 -1.29 20.55
N LEU A 17 -0.10 -1.86 20.46
CA LEU A 17 0.07 -3.21 19.94
C LEU A 17 -0.73 -4.18 20.80
N ASP A 18 -1.70 -4.86 20.20
CA ASP A 18 -2.39 -5.97 20.85
C ASP A 18 -1.40 -7.12 21.07
N GLY A 19 -1.04 -7.34 22.34
CA GLY A 19 -0.07 -8.35 22.73
C GLY A 19 -0.53 -9.77 22.42
N ASP A 20 -1.84 -10.04 22.49
CA ASP A 20 -2.38 -11.38 22.21
C ASP A 20 -2.36 -11.65 20.70
N MET A 21 -2.72 -10.66 19.89
CA MET A 21 -2.60 -10.73 18.42
C MET A 21 -1.14 -10.94 17.99
N LEU A 22 -0.20 -10.22 18.61
CA LEU A 22 1.23 -10.37 18.34
C LEU A 22 1.69 -11.81 18.60
N LEU A 23 1.39 -12.36 19.78
CA LEU A 23 1.78 -13.71 20.16
C LEU A 23 1.14 -14.77 19.25
N ALA A 24 -0.16 -14.64 18.93
CA ALA A 24 -0.85 -15.54 18.02
C ALA A 24 -0.24 -15.51 16.62
N THR A 25 0.09 -14.32 16.10
CA THR A 25 0.72 -14.17 14.78
C THR A 25 2.12 -14.78 14.76
N GLN A 26 2.90 -14.58 15.83
CA GLN A 26 4.23 -15.20 15.99
C GLN A 26 4.14 -16.73 16.02
N GLU A 27 3.15 -17.29 16.71
CA GLU A 27 2.92 -18.73 16.77
C GLU A 27 2.59 -19.30 15.37
N ILE A 28 1.72 -18.63 14.61
CA ILE A 28 1.40 -19.02 13.22
C ILE A 28 2.67 -19.04 12.36
N ILE A 29 3.47 -17.96 12.40
CA ILE A 29 4.71 -17.86 11.63
C ILE A 29 5.67 -18.99 12.00
N GLN A 30 5.88 -19.22 13.30
CA GLN A 30 6.82 -20.24 13.77
C GLN A 30 6.36 -21.66 13.40
N THR A 31 5.05 -21.89 13.42
CA THR A 31 4.45 -23.17 13.04
C THR A 31 4.64 -23.45 11.55
N VAL A 32 4.42 -22.47 10.67
CA VAL A 32 4.69 -22.59 9.23
C VAL A 32 6.18 -22.82 8.98
N ARG A 33 7.09 -22.11 9.66
CA ARG A 33 8.55 -22.32 9.52
C ARG A 33 8.98 -23.74 9.89
N ASN A 34 8.34 -24.35 10.89
CA ASN A 34 8.73 -25.65 11.42
C ASN A 34 8.08 -26.82 10.69
N GLN A 35 6.85 -26.65 10.21
CA GLN A 35 6.00 -27.73 9.70
C GLN A 35 5.58 -27.55 8.24
N GLY A 36 5.95 -26.43 7.61
CA GLY A 36 5.74 -26.18 6.19
C GLY A 36 4.29 -26.37 5.76
N ASP A 37 4.12 -27.13 4.69
CA ASP A 37 2.87 -27.48 4.04
C ASP A 37 1.80 -28.07 4.97
N ALA A 38 2.20 -28.78 6.03
CA ALA A 38 1.28 -29.36 7.01
C ALA A 38 0.60 -28.28 7.87
N ALA A 39 1.35 -27.25 8.26
CA ALA A 39 0.79 -26.09 8.96
C ALA A 39 -0.21 -25.33 8.08
N LEU A 40 0.13 -25.13 6.80
CA LEU A 40 -0.73 -24.41 5.87
C LEU A 40 -2.09 -25.08 5.71
N ARG A 41 -2.12 -26.41 5.55
CA ARG A 41 -3.39 -27.19 5.50
C ARG A 41 -4.18 -27.05 6.79
N THR A 42 -3.52 -27.19 7.93
CA THR A 42 -4.16 -27.07 9.25
C THR A 42 -4.81 -25.70 9.45
N TYR A 43 -4.10 -24.61 9.15
CA TYR A 43 -4.63 -23.26 9.30
C TYR A 43 -5.72 -22.94 8.28
N THR A 44 -5.58 -23.38 7.03
CA THR A 44 -6.63 -23.20 6.02
C THR A 44 -7.91 -23.92 6.42
N GLN A 45 -7.80 -25.17 6.90
CA GLN A 45 -8.97 -25.91 7.38
C GLN A 45 -9.61 -25.24 8.62
N THR A 46 -8.80 -24.76 9.56
CA THR A 46 -9.28 -24.19 10.83
C THR A 46 -9.88 -22.80 10.65
N LEU A 47 -9.26 -21.95 9.83
CA LEU A 47 -9.62 -20.54 9.70
C LEU A 47 -10.57 -20.29 8.52
N ASP A 48 -10.35 -20.95 7.39
CA ASP A 48 -11.14 -20.77 6.18
C ASP A 48 -12.21 -21.87 6.02
N GLY A 49 -12.13 -22.95 6.80
CA GLY A 49 -13.09 -24.07 6.74
C GLY A 49 -12.92 -24.96 5.51
N VAL A 50 -11.79 -24.84 4.79
CA VAL A 50 -11.54 -25.55 3.53
C VAL A 50 -10.41 -26.56 3.70
N ASP A 51 -10.67 -27.80 3.29
CA ASP A 51 -9.65 -28.84 3.17
C ASP A 51 -9.04 -28.78 1.75
N LEU A 52 -7.78 -28.32 1.66
CA LEU A 52 -7.07 -28.13 0.40
C LEU A 52 -6.05 -29.25 0.18
N GLU A 53 -6.25 -30.03 -0.89
CA GLU A 53 -5.24 -30.99 -1.36
C GLU A 53 -4.06 -30.27 -2.03
N ASP A 54 -4.37 -29.34 -2.94
CA ASP A 54 -3.42 -28.49 -3.67
C ASP A 54 -3.68 -27.01 -3.33
N PHE A 55 -2.61 -26.26 -3.11
CA PHE A 55 -2.69 -24.83 -2.86
C PHE A 55 -2.78 -24.02 -4.15
N TRP A 56 -2.37 -24.60 -5.28
CA TRP A 56 -2.28 -23.90 -6.54
C TRP A 56 -3.59 -23.95 -7.31
N VAL A 57 -4.03 -22.79 -7.77
CA VAL A 57 -5.16 -22.69 -8.70
C VAL A 57 -4.69 -23.09 -10.09
N LYS A 58 -5.49 -23.92 -10.77
CA LYS A 58 -5.17 -24.33 -12.14
C LYS A 58 -5.40 -23.17 -13.12
N PRO A 59 -4.54 -22.96 -14.14
CA PRO A 59 -4.71 -21.88 -15.10
C PRO A 59 -6.09 -21.86 -15.79
N GLU A 60 -6.69 -23.02 -16.03
CA GLU A 60 -8.01 -23.13 -16.64
C GLU A 60 -9.11 -22.54 -15.76
N GLN A 61 -8.96 -22.61 -14.43
CA GLN A 61 -9.91 -22.01 -13.48
C GLN A 61 -9.84 -20.48 -13.49
N LEU A 62 -8.63 -19.92 -13.63
CA LEU A 62 -8.45 -18.47 -13.79
C LEU A 62 -9.13 -17.97 -15.07
N LYS A 63 -8.93 -18.71 -16.18
CA LYS A 63 -9.58 -18.41 -17.45
C LYS A 63 -11.10 -18.53 -17.36
N ALA A 64 -11.61 -19.57 -16.72
CA ALA A 64 -13.05 -19.76 -16.53
C ALA A 64 -13.69 -18.59 -15.77
N SER A 65 -13.02 -18.08 -14.73
CA SER A 65 -13.46 -16.88 -14.00
C SER A 65 -13.51 -15.65 -14.89
N TRP A 66 -12.54 -15.46 -15.78
CA TRP A 66 -12.55 -14.36 -16.77
C TRP A 66 -13.67 -14.50 -17.80
N ASP A 67 -13.83 -15.68 -18.39
CA ASP A 67 -14.83 -15.95 -19.42
C ASP A 67 -16.28 -15.82 -18.87
N ALA A 68 -16.46 -15.99 -17.57
CA ALA A 68 -17.74 -15.84 -16.89
C ALA A 68 -18.16 -14.37 -16.65
N LEU A 69 -17.23 -13.41 -16.76
CA LEU A 69 -17.56 -12.00 -16.59
C LEU A 69 -18.37 -11.46 -17.78
N ASP A 70 -19.30 -10.55 -17.51
CA ASP A 70 -19.98 -9.83 -18.57
C ASP A 70 -19.00 -8.91 -19.34
N THR A 71 -19.41 -8.56 -20.56
CA THR A 71 -18.55 -7.82 -21.49
C THR A 71 -18.19 -6.42 -20.99
N ASP A 72 -19.07 -5.76 -20.22
CA ASP A 72 -18.83 -4.38 -19.79
C ASP A 72 -17.87 -4.35 -18.60
N LEU A 73 -17.98 -5.31 -17.68
CA LEU A 73 -17.01 -5.51 -16.62
C LEU A 73 -15.61 -5.86 -17.16
N GLN A 74 -15.53 -6.73 -18.17
CA GLN A 74 -14.26 -7.01 -18.84
C GLN A 74 -13.65 -5.76 -19.47
N LYS A 75 -14.46 -4.88 -20.09
CA LYS A 75 -13.97 -3.60 -20.65
C LYS A 75 -13.49 -2.66 -19.55
N ALA A 76 -14.21 -2.58 -18.43
CA ALA A 76 -13.82 -1.74 -17.30
C ALA A 76 -12.46 -2.16 -16.71
N LEU A 77 -12.27 -3.46 -16.48
CA LEU A 77 -10.99 -4.00 -15.98
C LEU A 77 -9.84 -3.77 -16.97
N LYS A 78 -10.09 -3.89 -18.28
CA LYS A 78 -9.09 -3.57 -19.32
C LYS A 78 -8.72 -2.09 -19.32
N LEU A 79 -9.70 -1.19 -19.23
CA LEU A 79 -9.45 0.24 -19.14
C LEU A 79 -8.61 0.59 -17.90
N ALA A 80 -8.95 0.03 -16.74
CA ALA A 80 -8.17 0.19 -15.52
C ALA A 80 -6.72 -0.28 -15.71
N LYS A 81 -6.54 -1.51 -16.23
CA LYS A 81 -5.22 -2.08 -16.55
C LYS A 81 -4.38 -1.15 -17.43
N ASP A 82 -4.94 -0.68 -18.54
CA ASP A 82 -4.22 0.16 -19.50
C ASP A 82 -3.77 1.48 -18.87
N ARG A 83 -4.62 2.09 -18.02
CA ARG A 83 -4.30 3.34 -17.32
C ARG A 83 -3.22 3.16 -16.24
N ILE A 84 -3.28 2.05 -15.50
CA ILE A 84 -2.26 1.71 -14.49
C ILE A 84 -0.91 1.48 -15.16
N ILE A 85 -0.83 0.63 -16.20
CA ILE A 85 0.42 0.38 -16.93
C ILE A 85 1.01 1.69 -17.46
N ALA A 86 0.20 2.52 -18.12
CA ALA A 86 0.67 3.79 -18.68
C ALA A 86 1.20 4.76 -17.61
N TYR A 87 0.63 4.75 -16.41
CA TYR A 87 1.12 5.56 -15.30
C TYR A 87 2.45 5.01 -14.74
N GLU A 88 2.49 3.71 -14.46
CA GLU A 88 3.66 3.04 -13.86
C GLU A 88 4.89 3.11 -14.77
N GLU A 89 4.73 2.93 -16.09
CA GLU A 89 5.82 3.05 -17.06
C GLU A 89 6.40 4.47 -17.08
N ARG A 90 5.55 5.49 -16.90
CA ARG A 90 5.96 6.90 -16.95
C ARG A 90 6.81 7.32 -15.74
N ILE A 91 6.62 6.70 -14.59
CA ILE A 91 7.30 7.07 -13.33
C ILE A 91 8.49 6.17 -13.00
N LEU A 92 8.79 5.21 -13.88
CA LEU A 92 9.84 4.21 -13.67
C LEU A 92 11.23 4.85 -13.76
N TYR A 93 12.08 4.60 -12.76
CA TYR A 93 13.45 5.14 -12.74
C TYR A 93 14.33 4.48 -13.81
N GLU A 94 15.20 5.29 -14.40
CA GLU A 94 16.19 4.89 -15.40
C GLU A 94 17.59 4.82 -14.79
N ASP A 95 18.42 3.90 -15.28
CA ASP A 95 19.82 3.79 -14.89
C ASP A 95 20.61 5.05 -15.31
N ASN A 96 21.47 5.58 -14.44
CA ASN A 96 22.46 6.59 -14.82
C ASN A 96 23.82 5.89 -15.05
N LEU A 97 24.04 5.38 -16.27
CA LEU A 97 25.28 4.73 -16.68
C LEU A 97 26.19 5.70 -17.46
N GLY A 98 27.50 5.57 -17.27
CA GLY A 98 28.51 6.27 -18.07
C GLY A 98 29.39 7.24 -17.29
N GLU A 99 29.12 7.44 -16.00
CA GLU A 99 29.94 8.22 -15.08
C GLU A 99 30.78 7.31 -14.16
N GLU A 100 31.86 7.84 -13.57
CA GLU A 100 32.66 7.11 -12.57
C GLU A 100 31.84 6.68 -11.35
N LEU A 101 30.78 7.43 -11.05
CA LEU A 101 29.79 7.10 -10.03
C LEU A 101 28.44 6.95 -10.75
N SER A 102 28.04 5.72 -10.98
CA SER A 102 26.76 5.40 -11.63
C SER A 102 25.77 4.86 -10.60
N TYR A 103 24.47 4.92 -10.89
CA TYR A 103 23.43 4.33 -10.05
C TYR A 103 22.49 3.50 -10.94
N VAL A 104 22.23 2.25 -10.54
CA VAL A 104 21.47 1.30 -11.36
C VAL A 104 20.30 0.71 -10.58
N TYR A 105 19.24 0.37 -11.30
CA TYR A 105 18.01 -0.23 -10.79
C TYR A 105 17.83 -1.63 -11.38
N ARG A 106 17.53 -2.61 -10.55
CA ARG A 106 17.35 -4.02 -10.96
C ARG A 106 16.03 -4.56 -10.41
N PRO A 107 15.20 -5.21 -11.22
CA PRO A 107 13.97 -5.82 -10.73
C PRO A 107 14.27 -6.91 -9.70
N LEU A 108 13.33 -7.11 -8.78
CA LEU A 108 13.34 -8.26 -7.88
C LEU A 108 13.14 -9.57 -8.66
N GLU A 109 13.70 -10.67 -8.18
CA GLU A 109 13.59 -11.96 -8.85
C GLU A 109 12.20 -12.55 -8.64
N ARG A 110 11.70 -12.54 -7.40
CA ARG A 110 10.38 -13.07 -7.05
C ARG A 110 9.65 -12.21 -6.04
N VAL A 111 8.37 -11.95 -6.29
CA VAL A 111 7.51 -11.18 -5.38
C VAL A 111 6.23 -11.93 -5.06
N GLY A 112 5.86 -11.91 -3.78
CA GLY A 112 4.58 -12.39 -3.29
C GLY A 112 3.56 -11.24 -3.24
N VAL A 113 2.38 -11.45 -3.82
CA VAL A 113 1.27 -10.50 -3.82
C VAL A 113 0.14 -11.08 -2.99
N TYR A 114 -0.11 -10.51 -1.82
CA TYR A 114 -1.24 -10.87 -0.98
C TYR A 114 -2.47 -10.05 -1.39
N ILE A 115 -3.56 -10.73 -1.73
CA ILE A 115 -4.84 -10.12 -2.06
C ILE A 115 -5.85 -10.51 -0.98
N PRO A 116 -6.48 -9.54 -0.29
CA PRO A 116 -7.56 -9.82 0.65
C PRO A 116 -8.72 -10.59 0.00
N GLY A 117 -9.48 -11.30 0.83
CA GLY A 117 -10.68 -12.01 0.39
C GLY A 117 -11.56 -12.42 1.56
N GLY A 118 -12.55 -13.29 1.30
CA GLY A 118 -13.52 -13.76 2.29
C GLY A 118 -14.87 -13.05 2.14
N THR A 119 -15.02 -11.86 2.72
CA THR A 119 -16.29 -11.11 2.75
C THR A 119 -16.54 -10.23 1.52
N ALA A 120 -15.49 -9.90 0.78
CA ALA A 120 -15.54 -9.13 -0.47
C ALA A 120 -14.47 -9.61 -1.46
N LEU A 121 -14.56 -9.14 -2.71
CA LEU A 121 -13.66 -9.45 -3.80
C LEU A 121 -12.89 -8.20 -4.22
N TYR A 122 -11.60 -8.34 -4.53
CA TYR A 122 -10.67 -7.21 -4.67
C TYR A 122 -9.89 -7.27 -5.99
N PRO A 123 -10.57 -7.14 -7.16
CA PRO A 123 -9.91 -7.13 -8.45
C PRO A 123 -9.03 -5.89 -8.65
N SER A 124 -9.38 -4.75 -8.04
CA SER A 124 -8.57 -3.54 -8.05
C SER A 124 -7.23 -3.78 -7.35
N SER A 125 -7.21 -4.41 -6.18
CA SER A 125 -5.96 -4.73 -5.48
C SER A 125 -5.06 -5.69 -6.27
N VAL A 126 -5.64 -6.59 -7.10
CA VAL A 126 -4.85 -7.38 -8.06
C VAL A 126 -4.16 -6.47 -9.06
N LEU A 127 -4.90 -5.59 -9.73
CA LEU A 127 -4.36 -4.68 -10.74
C LEU A 127 -3.28 -3.76 -10.14
N MET A 128 -3.56 -3.19 -8.98
CA MET A 128 -2.74 -2.18 -8.28
C MET A 128 -1.47 -2.75 -7.62
N THR A 129 -1.31 -4.07 -7.56
CA THR A 129 -0.10 -4.74 -7.03
C THR A 129 0.66 -5.52 -8.09
N VAL A 130 -0.06 -6.22 -8.98
CA VAL A 130 0.56 -7.06 -10.01
C VAL A 130 1.12 -6.22 -11.16
N LEU A 131 0.38 -5.21 -11.64
CA LEU A 131 0.81 -4.44 -12.80
C LEU A 131 2.08 -3.61 -12.53
N PRO A 132 2.24 -2.94 -11.36
CA PRO A 132 3.50 -2.29 -11.03
C PRO A 132 4.69 -3.26 -10.98
N ALA A 133 4.49 -4.48 -10.44
CA ALA A 133 5.52 -5.52 -10.43
C ALA A 133 5.93 -5.96 -11.85
N GLN A 134 4.96 -6.08 -12.76
CA GLN A 134 5.22 -6.42 -14.16
C GLN A 134 5.97 -5.30 -14.89
N VAL A 135 5.55 -4.04 -14.72
CA VAL A 135 6.23 -2.87 -15.30
C VAL A 135 7.66 -2.75 -14.78
N ALA A 136 7.89 -3.06 -13.51
CA ALA A 136 9.23 -3.08 -12.94
C ALA A 136 10.15 -4.12 -13.59
N GLY A 137 9.59 -5.20 -14.14
CA GLY A 137 10.31 -6.33 -14.74
C GLY A 137 10.56 -7.48 -13.77
N VAL A 138 9.72 -7.67 -12.74
CA VAL A 138 9.86 -8.77 -11.78
C VAL A 138 9.82 -10.13 -12.50
N GLY A 139 10.74 -11.02 -12.13
CA GLY A 139 10.90 -12.34 -12.78
C GLY A 139 9.73 -13.29 -12.54
N GLU A 140 9.32 -13.49 -11.29
CA GLU A 140 8.21 -14.35 -10.90
C GLU A 140 7.27 -13.63 -9.92
N ILE A 141 5.97 -13.58 -10.24
CA ILE A 141 4.93 -13.02 -9.37
C ILE A 141 4.06 -14.15 -8.87
N ILE A 142 3.97 -14.30 -7.55
CA ILE A 142 3.12 -15.30 -6.89
C ILE A 142 2.01 -14.57 -6.16
N ALA A 143 0.78 -14.72 -6.65
CA ALA A 143 -0.40 -14.17 -5.99
C ALA A 143 -0.94 -15.15 -4.96
N THR A 144 -1.46 -14.65 -3.85
CA THR A 144 -2.17 -15.46 -2.85
C THR A 144 -3.43 -14.75 -2.41
N THR A 145 -4.53 -15.48 -2.33
CA THR A 145 -5.84 -14.99 -1.85
C THR A 145 -6.53 -16.13 -1.10
N PRO A 146 -7.25 -15.88 0.01
CA PRO A 146 -8.02 -16.94 0.66
C PRO A 146 -9.13 -17.43 -0.28
N THR A 147 -9.42 -18.74 -0.22
CA THR A 147 -10.59 -19.43 -0.81
C THR A 147 -10.82 -19.20 -2.32
N PHE A 148 -10.85 -20.27 -3.10
CA PHE A 148 -11.35 -20.21 -4.48
C PHE A 148 -12.88 -20.41 -4.52
N ASN A 149 -13.59 -19.56 -5.25
CA ASN A 149 -14.97 -19.82 -5.67
C ASN A 149 -15.09 -19.67 -7.19
N GLU A 150 -15.99 -20.45 -7.82
CA GLU A 150 -16.25 -20.32 -9.25
C GLU A 150 -16.96 -18.97 -9.52
N THR A 151 -16.64 -18.28 -10.63
CA THR A 151 -17.12 -16.92 -11.01
C THR A 151 -16.56 -15.73 -10.21
N ASN A 152 -15.34 -15.87 -9.70
CA ASN A 152 -14.68 -14.85 -8.89
C ASN A 152 -13.95 -13.78 -9.72
N ILE A 153 -14.35 -12.52 -9.57
CA ILE A 153 -13.73 -11.38 -10.27
C ILE A 153 -12.24 -11.16 -9.90
N THR A 154 -11.80 -11.54 -8.70
CA THR A 154 -10.38 -11.48 -8.29
C THR A 154 -9.54 -12.42 -9.15
N PHE A 155 -9.97 -13.67 -9.32
CA PHE A 155 -9.25 -14.63 -10.17
C PHE A 155 -9.35 -14.28 -11.66
N ALA A 156 -10.44 -13.66 -12.10
CA ALA A 156 -10.55 -13.08 -13.43
C ALA A 156 -9.53 -11.94 -13.66
N ALA A 157 -9.33 -11.07 -12.66
CA ALA A 157 -8.31 -10.02 -12.72
C ALA A 157 -6.89 -10.62 -12.75
N LEU A 158 -6.62 -11.69 -12.00
CA LEU A 158 -5.35 -12.41 -12.05
C LEU A 158 -5.09 -13.00 -13.44
N TYR A 159 -6.12 -13.58 -14.07
CA TYR A 159 -6.04 -14.01 -15.46
C TYR A 159 -5.76 -12.85 -16.43
N LEU A 160 -6.48 -11.74 -16.29
CA LEU A 160 -6.27 -10.55 -17.11
C LEU A 160 -4.84 -9.99 -16.98
N CYS A 161 -4.25 -10.05 -15.77
CA CYS A 161 -2.86 -9.67 -15.54
C CYS A 161 -1.87 -10.73 -16.04
N GLY A 162 -2.30 -11.95 -16.38
CA GLY A 162 -1.41 -13.03 -16.84
C GLY A 162 -0.62 -13.67 -15.70
N VAL A 163 -1.14 -13.68 -14.47
CA VAL A 163 -0.50 -14.37 -13.35
C VAL A 163 -0.83 -15.86 -13.42
N GLU A 164 0.20 -16.70 -13.52
CA GLU A 164 0.05 -18.16 -13.60
C GLU A 164 0.21 -18.86 -12.24
N ARG A 165 0.89 -18.21 -11.29
CA ARG A 165 1.24 -18.77 -9.98
C ARG A 165 0.31 -18.17 -8.91
N VAL A 166 -0.84 -18.81 -8.70
CA VAL A 166 -1.86 -18.34 -7.76
C VAL A 166 -2.11 -19.37 -6.66
N LEU A 167 -1.96 -18.95 -5.41
CA LEU A 167 -2.21 -19.72 -4.20
C LEU A 167 -3.58 -19.39 -3.60
N THR A 168 -4.25 -20.40 -3.03
CA THR A 168 -5.48 -20.23 -2.25
C THR A 168 -5.20 -20.20 -0.74
N LEU A 169 -4.23 -19.38 -0.31
CA LEU A 169 -3.85 -19.23 1.09
C LEU A 169 -4.15 -17.80 1.58
N GLY A 170 -4.72 -17.68 2.77
CA GLY A 170 -4.99 -16.40 3.43
C GLY A 170 -4.14 -16.15 4.67
N GLY A 171 -4.32 -14.97 5.28
CA GLY A 171 -3.87 -14.68 6.64
C GLY A 171 -2.36 -14.68 6.85
N ALA A 172 -1.97 -14.72 8.13
CA ALA A 172 -0.56 -14.71 8.56
C ALA A 172 0.22 -15.94 8.05
N GLN A 173 -0.47 -17.08 7.86
CA GLN A 173 0.13 -18.30 7.35
C GLN A 173 0.59 -18.16 5.89
N ALA A 174 -0.17 -17.43 5.05
CA ALA A 174 0.25 -17.15 3.67
C ALA A 174 1.48 -16.23 3.63
N ILE A 175 1.51 -15.21 4.49
CA ILE A 175 2.67 -14.32 4.62
C ILE A 175 3.92 -15.10 5.07
N ALA A 176 3.77 -15.99 6.05
CA ALA A 176 4.86 -16.86 6.51
C ALA A 176 5.36 -17.80 5.41
N ALA A 177 4.46 -18.38 4.62
CA ALA A 177 4.81 -19.26 3.49
C ALA A 177 5.60 -18.51 2.42
N LEU A 178 5.18 -17.29 2.07
CA LEU A 178 5.91 -16.45 1.11
C LEU A 178 7.27 -16.00 1.65
N ALA A 179 7.35 -15.67 2.94
CA ALA A 179 8.59 -15.18 3.55
C ALA A 179 9.66 -16.28 3.67
N TYR A 180 9.27 -17.48 4.11
CA TYR A 180 10.22 -18.53 4.48
C TYR A 180 10.26 -19.70 3.49
N GLY A 181 9.25 -19.81 2.63
CA GLY A 181 9.03 -20.97 1.77
C GLY A 181 8.52 -22.18 2.55
N THR A 182 7.92 -23.11 1.81
CA THR A 182 7.54 -24.46 2.24
C THR A 182 7.94 -25.47 1.17
N GLU A 183 7.52 -26.73 1.31
CA GLU A 183 7.70 -27.76 0.29
C GLU A 183 7.04 -27.38 -1.04
N SER A 184 5.87 -26.72 -0.98
CA SER A 184 5.10 -26.32 -2.17
C SER A 184 5.22 -24.85 -2.54
N VAL A 185 5.51 -23.97 -1.58
CA VAL A 185 5.55 -22.50 -1.78
C VAL A 185 7.00 -22.02 -1.79
N PRO A 186 7.52 -21.44 -2.89
CA PRO A 186 8.86 -20.89 -2.86
C PRO A 186 8.91 -19.59 -2.05
N LYS A 187 10.04 -19.34 -1.39
CA LYS A 187 10.30 -18.05 -0.74
C LYS A 187 10.43 -16.92 -1.77
N VAL A 188 9.98 -15.72 -1.42
CA VAL A 188 10.02 -14.51 -2.26
C VAL A 188 10.98 -13.46 -1.70
N ASP A 189 11.35 -12.46 -2.50
CA ASP A 189 12.23 -11.36 -2.08
C ASP A 189 11.47 -10.22 -1.40
N LYS A 190 10.21 -10.00 -1.81
CA LYS A 190 9.31 -8.98 -1.25
C LYS A 190 7.88 -9.48 -1.22
N ILE A 191 7.12 -9.10 -0.19
CA ILE A 191 5.68 -9.36 -0.07
C ILE A 191 4.94 -8.02 -0.08
N VAL A 192 3.96 -7.88 -0.97
CA VAL A 192 3.15 -6.66 -1.10
C VAL A 192 1.67 -6.95 -0.96
N GLY A 193 0.88 -5.89 -0.78
CA GLY A 193 -0.58 -5.93 -0.74
C GLY A 193 -1.13 -5.71 0.66
N PRO A 194 -2.34 -5.12 0.76
CA PRO A 194 -2.99 -4.84 2.02
C PRO A 194 -3.55 -6.11 2.66
N GLY A 195 -3.93 -6.05 3.93
CA GLY A 195 -4.61 -7.15 4.61
C GLY A 195 -5.12 -6.73 5.98
N ASN A 196 -5.81 -7.64 6.65
CA ASN A 196 -6.30 -7.39 8.00
C ASN A 196 -5.15 -7.24 9.01
N ALA A 197 -5.48 -6.96 10.27
CA ALA A 197 -4.50 -6.76 11.33
C ALA A 197 -3.50 -7.92 11.50
N TYR A 198 -3.91 -9.18 11.30
CA TYR A 198 -3.01 -10.34 11.37
C TYR A 198 -2.03 -10.38 10.19
N VAL A 199 -2.47 -10.01 8.98
CA VAL A 199 -1.60 -9.92 7.80
C VAL A 199 -0.60 -8.77 7.97
N ALA A 200 -1.07 -7.60 8.43
CA ALA A 200 -0.20 -6.46 8.71
C ALA A 200 0.82 -6.80 9.81
N MET A 201 0.40 -7.48 10.88
CA MET A 201 1.29 -7.97 11.93
C MET A 201 2.29 -8.99 11.40
N ALA A 202 1.85 -9.93 10.55
CA ALA A 202 2.74 -10.91 9.97
C ALA A 202 3.81 -10.26 9.09
N LYS A 203 3.43 -9.33 8.20
CA LYS A 203 4.36 -8.53 7.38
C LYS A 203 5.37 -7.79 8.26
N ARG A 204 4.91 -7.16 9.35
CA ARG A 204 5.79 -6.50 10.33
C ARG A 204 6.80 -7.46 10.96
N LEU A 205 6.38 -8.68 11.31
CA LEU A 205 7.23 -9.66 11.98
C LEU A 205 8.25 -10.33 11.05
N VAL A 206 7.94 -10.47 9.75
CA VAL A 206 8.86 -11.06 8.77
C VAL A 206 9.76 -10.03 8.08
N PHE A 207 9.50 -8.73 8.25
CA PHE A 207 10.31 -7.68 7.65
C PHE A 207 11.77 -7.77 8.08
N GLY A 208 12.68 -7.74 7.10
CA GLY A 208 14.12 -7.92 7.30
C GLY A 208 14.61 -9.32 6.92
N ASP A 209 13.77 -10.34 7.06
CA ASP A 209 13.97 -11.65 6.42
C ASP A 209 13.47 -11.62 4.96
N VAL A 210 12.40 -10.86 4.71
CA VAL A 210 11.82 -10.55 3.40
C VAL A 210 11.49 -9.05 3.32
N GLY A 211 11.50 -8.47 2.12
CA GLY A 211 11.01 -7.11 1.92
C GLY A 211 9.50 -7.02 2.10
N ILE A 212 8.99 -5.85 2.51
CA ILE A 212 7.57 -5.52 2.44
C ILE A 212 7.38 -4.14 1.78
N ASP A 213 6.19 -3.87 1.24
CA ASP A 213 5.75 -2.54 0.82
C ASP A 213 5.52 -1.61 2.02
N SER A 214 4.58 -1.95 2.90
CA SER A 214 4.19 -1.14 4.04
C SER A 214 3.51 -1.99 5.13
N ILE A 215 3.44 -1.43 6.34
CA ILE A 215 2.61 -1.95 7.42
C ILE A 215 1.31 -1.16 7.39
N ALA A 216 0.26 -1.79 6.86
CA ALA A 216 -1.06 -1.17 6.79
C ALA A 216 -1.67 -0.99 8.19
N GLY A 217 -2.29 0.16 8.40
CA GLY A 217 -3.22 0.47 9.49
C GLY A 217 -4.63 0.64 8.94
N PRO A 218 -5.56 1.21 9.74
CA PRO A 218 -6.88 1.59 9.25
C PRO A 218 -6.77 2.58 8.08
N SER A 219 -7.66 2.49 7.10
CA SER A 219 -7.68 3.41 5.96
C SER A 219 -8.22 4.79 6.32
N GLU A 220 -7.77 5.83 5.62
CA GLU A 220 -7.96 7.23 6.01
C GLU A 220 -8.19 8.17 4.82
N ILE A 221 -9.24 9.00 4.87
CA ILE A 221 -9.40 10.14 3.95
C ILE A 221 -9.43 11.47 4.71
N LEU A 222 -8.69 12.45 4.19
CA LEU A 222 -8.80 13.86 4.57
C LEU A 222 -9.45 14.65 3.44
N LEU A 223 -10.62 15.24 3.71
CA LEU A 223 -11.32 16.14 2.81
C LEU A 223 -11.08 17.59 3.25
N TYR A 224 -10.47 18.40 2.39
CA TYR A 224 -10.35 19.85 2.56
C TYR A 224 -11.34 20.54 1.65
N VAL A 225 -12.39 21.14 2.23
CA VAL A 225 -13.58 21.58 1.49
C VAL A 225 -13.99 23.02 1.81
N ASP A 226 -14.71 23.67 0.88
CA ASP A 226 -15.45 24.91 1.13
C ASP A 226 -16.85 24.88 0.48
N ASP A 227 -17.59 25.98 0.62
CA ASP A 227 -18.92 26.21 0.03
C ASP A 227 -18.97 26.21 -1.50
N SER A 228 -17.85 26.04 -2.21
CA SER A 228 -17.85 25.81 -3.65
C SER A 228 -18.06 24.33 -4.02
N ALA A 229 -17.86 23.41 -3.08
CA ALA A 229 -18.07 21.99 -3.29
C ALA A 229 -19.56 21.60 -3.28
N ASP A 230 -19.89 20.55 -4.03
CA ASP A 230 -21.21 19.93 -3.94
C ASP A 230 -21.31 19.13 -2.63
N VAL A 231 -22.33 19.43 -1.83
CA VAL A 231 -22.49 18.81 -0.50
C VAL A 231 -22.65 17.30 -0.62
N ASP A 232 -23.43 16.80 -1.58
CA ASP A 232 -23.68 15.38 -1.74
C ASP A 232 -22.40 14.66 -2.19
N ALA A 233 -21.60 15.28 -3.06
CA ALA A 233 -20.29 14.75 -3.45
C ALA A 233 -19.35 14.58 -2.25
N VAL A 234 -19.25 15.59 -1.37
CA VAL A 234 -18.43 15.51 -0.15
C VAL A 234 -18.95 14.41 0.79
N VAL A 235 -20.27 14.28 0.95
CA VAL A 235 -20.87 13.22 1.78
C VAL A 235 -20.56 11.83 1.22
N TYR A 236 -20.64 11.64 -0.10
CA TYR A 236 -20.32 10.36 -0.72
C TYR A 236 -18.83 10.03 -0.66
N ASP A 237 -17.92 11.00 -0.70
CA ASP A 237 -16.49 10.75 -0.45
C ASP A 237 -16.25 10.33 1.01
N VAL A 238 -16.95 10.94 1.99
CA VAL A 238 -16.90 10.48 3.39
C VAL A 238 -17.42 9.05 3.53
N PHE A 239 -18.55 8.73 2.88
CA PHE A 239 -19.11 7.38 2.91
C PHE A 239 -18.24 6.36 2.19
N ALA A 240 -17.63 6.73 1.06
CA ALA A 240 -16.73 5.87 0.30
C ALA A 240 -15.59 5.37 1.19
N GLN A 241 -14.94 6.24 1.95
CA GLN A 241 -13.92 5.79 2.90
C GLN A 241 -14.53 5.01 4.07
N ALA A 242 -15.58 5.53 4.69
CA ALA A 242 -16.17 4.96 5.92
C ALA A 242 -16.79 3.57 5.70
N GLU A 243 -17.18 3.21 4.47
CA GLU A 243 -17.71 1.89 4.19
C GLU A 243 -16.64 0.80 4.17
N HIS A 244 -15.33 1.12 4.10
CA HIS A 244 -14.28 0.10 4.08
C HIS A 244 -14.30 -0.79 5.33
N ASP A 245 -14.26 -0.16 6.51
CA ASP A 245 -14.15 -0.83 7.81
C ASP A 245 -14.70 0.06 8.92
N THR A 246 -15.16 -0.52 10.02
CA THR A 246 -15.63 0.26 11.19
C THR A 246 -14.53 1.10 11.84
N ASN A 247 -13.26 0.81 11.56
CA ASN A 247 -12.11 1.59 12.02
C ASN A 247 -11.59 2.57 10.96
N ALA A 248 -12.18 2.63 9.77
CA ALA A 248 -11.79 3.61 8.76
C ALA A 248 -11.99 5.04 9.29
N ARG A 249 -11.07 5.94 8.97
CA ARG A 249 -11.03 7.29 9.53
C ARG A 249 -11.32 8.33 8.47
N THR A 250 -12.05 9.36 8.85
CA THR A 250 -12.45 10.43 7.93
C THR A 250 -12.20 11.77 8.60
N PHE A 251 -11.53 12.68 7.90
CA PHE A 251 -11.18 14.01 8.40
C PHE A 251 -11.81 15.07 7.49
N LEU A 252 -12.83 15.78 7.99
CA LEU A 252 -13.48 16.87 7.27
C LEU A 252 -12.93 18.21 7.76
N LEU A 253 -12.11 18.87 6.93
CA LEU A 253 -11.45 20.14 7.22
C LEU A 253 -12.04 21.27 6.36
N SER A 254 -12.32 22.41 6.98
CA SER A 254 -12.84 23.61 6.29
C SER A 254 -12.61 24.87 7.10
N GLU A 255 -12.41 26.02 6.47
CA GLU A 255 -12.49 27.34 7.14
C GLU A 255 -13.94 27.80 7.40
N ASP A 256 -14.93 27.17 6.76
CA ASP A 256 -16.35 27.52 6.80
C ASP A 256 -17.16 26.56 7.70
N ALA A 257 -17.52 27.06 8.89
CA ALA A 257 -18.36 26.35 9.86
C ALA A 257 -19.79 26.08 9.35
N GLU A 258 -20.36 26.99 8.57
CA GLU A 258 -21.73 26.85 8.05
C GLU A 258 -21.78 25.78 6.96
N PHE A 259 -20.77 25.72 6.10
CA PHE A 259 -20.67 24.66 5.09
C PHE A 259 -20.52 23.28 5.74
N VAL A 260 -19.63 23.15 6.72
CA VAL A 260 -19.45 21.90 7.47
C VAL A 260 -20.75 21.45 8.13
N ALA A 261 -21.50 22.36 8.76
CA ALA A 261 -22.79 22.02 9.35
C ALA A 261 -23.81 21.48 8.32
N LYS A 262 -23.75 21.96 7.06
CA LYS A 262 -24.59 21.42 5.97
C LYS A 262 -24.17 20.00 5.59
N VAL A 263 -22.86 19.74 5.50
CA VAL A 263 -22.32 18.39 5.21
C VAL A 263 -22.73 17.40 6.29
N GLU A 264 -22.55 17.75 7.56
CA GLU A 264 -22.93 16.90 8.71
C GLU A 264 -24.43 16.57 8.71
N ALA A 265 -25.29 17.58 8.55
CA ALA A 265 -26.73 17.37 8.46
C ALA A 265 -27.11 16.48 7.26
N ARG A 266 -26.34 16.57 6.16
CA ARG A 266 -26.57 15.76 4.97
C ARG A 266 -26.09 14.32 5.13
N ILE A 267 -24.99 14.08 5.85
CA ILE A 267 -24.55 12.74 6.29
C ILE A 267 -25.68 12.06 7.07
N GLU A 268 -26.23 12.72 8.09
CA GLU A 268 -27.31 12.15 8.91
C GLU A 268 -28.56 11.80 8.08
N ALA A 269 -28.89 12.64 7.09
CA ALA A 269 -30.03 12.44 6.22
C ALA A 269 -29.85 11.26 5.24
N LEU A 270 -28.64 11.08 4.69
CA LEU A 270 -28.35 10.06 3.67
C LEU A 270 -27.88 8.72 4.24
N LEU A 271 -27.35 8.68 5.46
CA LEU A 271 -26.85 7.44 6.08
C LEU A 271 -27.89 6.30 6.10
N PRO A 272 -29.19 6.51 6.39
CA PRO A 272 -30.18 5.43 6.41
C PRO A 272 -30.38 4.73 5.06
N GLU A 273 -30.02 5.39 3.95
CA GLU A 273 -30.18 4.87 2.58
C GLU A 273 -29.01 3.96 2.14
N GLN A 274 -27.89 3.94 2.89
CA GLN A 274 -26.69 3.23 2.48
C GLN A 274 -26.80 1.72 2.72
N VAL A 275 -26.30 0.94 1.76
CA VAL A 275 -26.31 -0.54 1.83
C VAL A 275 -25.44 -1.03 2.99
N ARG A 276 -24.27 -0.42 3.20
CA ARG A 276 -23.31 -0.75 4.26
C ARG A 276 -23.45 0.17 5.49
N ARG A 277 -24.65 0.69 5.76
CA ARG A 277 -24.89 1.71 6.81
C ARG A 277 -24.33 1.36 8.18
N ASP A 278 -24.34 0.09 8.59
CA ASP A 278 -23.92 -0.29 9.94
C ASP A 278 -22.39 -0.17 10.08
N ILE A 279 -21.64 -0.44 9.01
CA ILE A 279 -20.18 -0.25 8.94
C ILE A 279 -19.86 1.25 8.91
N ILE A 280 -20.53 1.98 8.01
CA ILE A 280 -20.37 3.44 7.88
C ILE A 280 -20.66 4.12 9.23
N ALA A 281 -21.78 3.78 9.88
CA ALA A 281 -22.14 4.34 11.18
C ALA A 281 -21.11 4.01 12.27
N GLY A 282 -20.52 2.81 12.25
CA GLY A 282 -19.45 2.42 13.17
C GLY A 282 -18.18 3.26 12.99
N SER A 283 -17.76 3.49 11.75
CA SER A 283 -16.65 4.40 11.41
C SER A 283 -16.98 5.83 11.83
N LEU A 284 -18.13 6.36 11.45
CA LEU A 284 -18.50 7.75 11.74
C LEU A 284 -18.61 8.04 13.24
N ALA A 285 -19.12 7.09 14.02
CA ALA A 285 -19.31 7.28 15.45
C ALA A 285 -17.99 7.42 16.23
N ASN A 286 -16.91 6.80 15.75
CA ASN A 286 -15.65 6.69 16.51
C ASN A 286 -14.46 7.36 15.83
N HIS A 287 -14.52 7.57 14.51
CA HIS A 287 -13.37 7.92 13.68
C HIS A 287 -13.69 8.98 12.61
N HIS A 288 -14.77 9.76 12.77
CA HIS A 288 -15.04 10.95 11.98
C HIS A 288 -14.64 12.23 12.72
N TYR A 289 -13.68 12.96 12.16
CA TYR A 289 -13.11 14.16 12.76
C TYR A 289 -13.49 15.38 11.93
N VAL A 290 -14.33 16.24 12.50
CA VAL A 290 -14.80 17.47 11.86
C VAL A 290 -14.06 18.68 12.43
N VAL A 291 -13.23 19.31 11.60
CA VAL A 291 -12.30 20.35 12.02
C VAL A 291 -12.57 21.65 11.26
N VAL A 292 -12.91 22.69 12.01
CA VAL A 292 -13.10 24.04 11.47
C VAL A 292 -12.11 24.98 12.15
N ASP A 293 -11.25 25.60 11.35
CA ASP A 293 -10.19 26.48 11.86
C ASP A 293 -9.67 27.41 10.75
N GLU A 294 -8.71 28.29 11.08
CA GLU A 294 -8.01 29.08 10.08
C GLU A 294 -7.12 28.20 9.17
N ARG A 295 -6.99 28.59 7.90
CA ARG A 295 -6.22 27.86 6.88
C ARG A 295 -4.85 27.37 7.36
N LYS A 296 -4.11 28.24 8.04
CA LYS A 296 -2.76 27.93 8.53
C LYS A 296 -2.78 26.75 9.52
N ALA A 297 -3.76 26.73 10.41
CA ALA A 297 -3.93 25.66 11.39
C ALA A 297 -4.38 24.36 10.73
N LEU A 298 -5.31 24.43 9.77
CA LEU A 298 -5.78 23.27 9.00
C LEU A 298 -4.66 22.62 8.18
N LEU A 299 -3.84 23.40 7.48
CA LEU A 299 -2.70 22.88 6.70
C LEU A 299 -1.62 22.27 7.59
N ALA A 300 -1.39 22.85 8.78
CA ALA A 300 -0.48 22.27 9.77
C ALA A 300 -1.02 20.92 10.29
N LEU A 301 -2.31 20.84 10.60
CA LEU A 301 -2.96 19.59 11.00
C LEU A 301 -2.95 18.54 9.89
N ALA A 302 -3.21 18.93 8.64
CA ALA A 302 -3.21 18.01 7.51
C ALA A 302 -1.83 17.35 7.29
N ASN A 303 -0.76 18.14 7.42
CA ASN A 303 0.62 17.63 7.43
C ASN A 303 0.94 16.80 8.68
N ASP A 304 0.20 16.99 9.78
CA ASP A 304 0.33 16.16 10.97
C ASP A 304 -0.31 14.80 10.81
N ILE A 305 -1.50 14.77 10.23
CA ILE A 305 -2.27 13.58 9.89
C ILE A 305 -1.50 12.76 8.84
N ALA A 306 -0.90 13.40 7.83
CA ALA A 306 -0.18 12.73 6.75
C ALA A 306 -1.00 11.55 6.17
N ALA A 307 -2.23 11.89 5.76
CA ALA A 307 -3.29 10.95 5.43
C ALA A 307 -2.94 10.03 4.25
N GLU A 308 -3.58 8.87 4.23
CA GLU A 308 -3.57 7.95 3.09
C GLU A 308 -4.13 8.64 1.83
N HIS A 309 -5.38 9.13 1.91
CA HIS A 309 -6.03 9.90 0.84
C HIS A 309 -6.26 11.36 1.25
N VAL A 310 -6.03 12.30 0.34
CA VAL A 310 -6.34 13.72 0.50
C VAL A 310 -7.22 14.18 -0.65
N SER A 311 -8.48 14.54 -0.38
CA SER A 311 -9.41 15.12 -1.34
C SER A 311 -9.53 16.63 -1.12
N ILE A 312 -9.26 17.44 -2.13
CA ILE A 312 -9.32 18.90 -2.07
C ILE A 312 -10.44 19.39 -2.98
N GLN A 313 -11.55 19.80 -2.38
CA GLN A 313 -12.71 20.37 -3.07
C GLN A 313 -12.91 21.82 -2.58
N HIS A 314 -12.04 22.71 -3.03
CA HIS A 314 -11.94 24.07 -2.52
C HIS A 314 -11.60 25.05 -3.66
N ARG A 315 -12.09 26.29 -3.62
CA ARG A 315 -11.86 27.28 -4.71
C ARG A 315 -10.37 27.59 -4.97
N GLU A 316 -9.54 27.50 -3.94
CA GLU A 316 -8.08 27.65 -3.97
C GLU A 316 -7.31 26.31 -3.96
N GLN A 317 -7.90 25.26 -4.56
CA GLN A 317 -7.37 23.89 -4.55
C GLN A 317 -5.88 23.75 -4.91
N GLU A 318 -5.37 24.55 -5.86
CA GLU A 318 -3.96 24.48 -6.30
C GLU A 318 -2.99 24.94 -5.22
N VAL A 319 -3.34 26.00 -4.49
CA VAL A 319 -2.53 26.54 -3.38
C VAL A 319 -2.51 25.56 -2.22
N ILE A 320 -3.67 24.97 -1.92
CA ILE A 320 -3.81 23.98 -0.85
C ILE A 320 -3.00 22.73 -1.18
N ALA A 321 -3.11 22.20 -2.40
CA ALA A 321 -2.38 21.00 -2.83
C ALA A 321 -0.86 21.15 -2.70
N GLN A 322 -0.32 22.32 -3.03
CA GLN A 322 1.12 22.60 -2.89
C GLN A 322 1.61 22.70 -1.44
N ALA A 323 0.71 22.86 -0.47
CA ALA A 323 1.06 22.97 0.94
C ALA A 323 1.12 21.62 1.67
N PHE A 324 0.73 20.52 1.02
CA PHE A 324 0.90 19.16 1.55
C PHE A 324 2.33 18.69 1.32
N ASN A 325 3.03 18.39 2.41
CA ASN A 325 4.35 17.74 2.40
C ASN A 325 4.23 16.21 2.43
N TYR A 326 3.15 15.69 3.02
CA TYR A 326 2.93 14.26 3.24
C TYR A 326 1.48 13.89 2.92
N ALA A 327 1.31 12.96 1.99
CA ALA A 327 0.05 12.33 1.65
C ALA A 327 0.35 11.03 0.89
N GLY A 328 -0.49 10.00 1.01
CA GLY A 328 -0.41 8.83 0.15
C GLY A 328 -0.78 9.18 -1.30
N ALA A 329 -1.96 9.75 -1.48
CA ALA A 329 -2.43 10.31 -2.75
C ALA A 329 -3.22 11.61 -2.53
N VAL A 330 -3.05 12.57 -3.46
CA VAL A 330 -3.76 13.85 -3.43
C VAL A 330 -4.67 13.96 -4.66
N PHE A 331 -5.95 14.16 -4.40
CA PHE A 331 -7.00 14.34 -5.37
C PHE A 331 -7.48 15.79 -5.36
N VAL A 332 -7.48 16.42 -6.54
CA VAL A 332 -7.72 17.87 -6.66
C VAL A 332 -8.96 18.12 -7.53
N GLY A 333 -9.95 18.78 -6.93
CA GLY A 333 -11.17 19.25 -7.58
C GLY A 333 -12.32 18.24 -7.61
N ALA A 334 -13.50 18.75 -7.96
CA ALA A 334 -14.78 18.03 -7.89
C ALA A 334 -14.88 16.77 -8.77
N TYR A 335 -14.01 16.59 -9.75
CA TYR A 335 -14.00 15.42 -10.64
C TYR A 335 -12.92 14.39 -10.28
N SER A 336 -12.34 14.52 -9.10
CA SER A 336 -11.28 13.66 -8.58
C SER A 336 -11.70 13.05 -7.23
N PRO A 337 -12.83 12.29 -7.13
CA PRO A 337 -13.12 11.58 -5.89
C PRO A 337 -12.10 10.45 -5.66
N GLU A 338 -11.95 10.01 -4.41
CA GLU A 338 -11.07 8.89 -4.02
C GLU A 338 -11.29 7.64 -4.90
N ALA A 339 -12.56 7.34 -5.19
CA ALA A 339 -12.95 6.22 -6.04
C ALA A 339 -12.33 6.25 -7.46
N VAL A 340 -12.00 7.43 -8.00
CA VAL A 340 -11.23 7.47 -9.25
C VAL A 340 -9.85 6.86 -9.04
N GLY A 341 -9.16 7.21 -7.95
CA GLY A 341 -7.86 6.63 -7.56
C GLY A 341 -7.94 5.13 -7.36
N ASP A 342 -8.94 4.66 -6.61
CA ASP A 342 -9.09 3.26 -6.23
C ASP A 342 -9.24 2.29 -7.39
N TYR A 343 -9.86 2.75 -8.47
CA TYR A 343 -10.29 1.86 -9.55
C TYR A 343 -9.63 2.15 -10.89
N VAL A 344 -9.48 3.42 -11.27
CA VAL A 344 -9.20 3.79 -12.67
C VAL A 344 -8.22 4.95 -12.82
N GLY A 345 -7.66 5.51 -11.75
CA GLY A 345 -6.87 6.74 -11.80
C GLY A 345 -5.55 6.55 -12.54
N GLY A 346 -4.89 5.41 -12.28
CA GLY A 346 -3.55 5.09 -12.75
C GLY A 346 -2.61 4.76 -11.58
N PRO A 347 -2.40 5.67 -10.62
CA PRO A 347 -1.64 5.40 -9.40
C PRO A 347 -2.25 4.26 -8.57
N SER A 348 -1.41 3.51 -7.86
CA SER A 348 -1.86 2.46 -6.94
C SER A 348 -2.64 3.02 -5.76
N HIS A 349 -3.70 2.29 -5.37
CA HIS A 349 -4.43 2.52 -4.12
C HIS A 349 -3.83 1.81 -2.91
N VAL A 350 -2.70 1.09 -3.08
CA VAL A 350 -1.97 0.53 -1.94
C VAL A 350 -1.12 1.64 -1.37
N LEU A 351 -1.70 2.37 -0.42
CA LEU A 351 -1.15 3.62 0.09
C LEU A 351 -0.68 3.49 1.55
N PRO A 352 0.21 4.38 1.99
CA PRO A 352 0.64 4.45 3.38
C PRO A 352 -0.45 5.08 4.26
N THR A 353 -0.84 4.39 5.33
CA THR A 353 -1.84 4.82 6.32
C THR A 353 -1.19 5.26 7.63
N ASN A 354 -1.95 5.82 8.58
CA ASN A 354 -1.53 6.03 9.97
C ASN A 354 -0.20 6.82 10.07
N GLN A 355 -0.16 7.97 9.41
CA GLN A 355 1.00 8.88 9.29
C GLN A 355 2.23 8.31 8.57
N THR A 356 2.19 7.09 8.04
CA THR A 356 3.37 6.51 7.38
C THR A 356 3.72 7.18 6.05
N ALA A 357 2.84 8.00 5.47
CA ALA A 357 3.14 8.86 4.32
C ALA A 357 4.29 9.85 4.59
N ARG A 358 4.69 10.05 5.85
CA ARG A 358 5.87 10.85 6.23
C ARG A 358 7.20 10.23 5.80
N PHE A 359 7.25 8.92 5.60
CA PHE A 359 8.47 8.18 5.28
C PHE A 359 8.22 7.05 4.26
N SER A 360 7.04 7.01 3.66
CA SER A 360 6.61 6.05 2.66
C SER A 360 5.79 6.76 1.59
N HIS A 361 5.32 6.02 0.59
CA HIS A 361 4.59 6.53 -0.56
C HIS A 361 3.68 5.42 -1.11
N GLY A 362 2.77 5.79 -2.01
CA GLY A 362 1.93 4.81 -2.69
C GLY A 362 2.75 3.80 -3.48
N LEU A 363 2.39 2.52 -3.37
CA LEU A 363 3.07 1.42 -4.06
C LEU A 363 3.18 1.72 -5.54
N ASN A 364 4.38 1.60 -6.11
CA ASN A 364 4.60 1.81 -7.53
C ASN A 364 5.69 0.88 -8.08
N ALA A 365 5.94 0.91 -9.38
CA ALA A 365 6.87 0.00 -10.04
C ALA A 365 8.31 0.11 -9.50
N ASN A 366 8.72 1.25 -8.93
CA ASN A 366 10.05 1.39 -8.35
C ASN A 366 10.21 0.60 -7.04
N ASP A 367 9.12 0.31 -6.32
CA ASP A 367 9.13 -0.54 -5.11
C ASP A 367 9.51 -1.99 -5.40
N PHE A 368 9.41 -2.42 -6.66
CA PHE A 368 9.74 -3.77 -7.11
C PHE A 368 11.15 -3.84 -7.71
N ARG A 369 11.97 -2.80 -7.46
CA ARG A 369 13.37 -2.74 -7.86
C ARG A 369 14.27 -2.52 -6.65
N THR A 370 15.47 -3.08 -6.74
CA THR A 370 16.60 -2.70 -5.88
C THR A 370 17.49 -1.74 -6.63
N SER A 371 18.26 -0.94 -5.90
CA SER A 371 19.19 0.00 -6.50
C SER A 371 20.51 0.08 -5.77
N HIS A 372 21.59 0.30 -6.50
CA HIS A 372 22.92 0.38 -5.92
C HIS A 372 23.85 1.27 -6.78
N ALA A 373 24.86 1.83 -6.11
CA ALA A 373 25.90 2.59 -6.77
C ALA A 373 26.93 1.67 -7.42
N ILE A 374 27.41 2.04 -8.60
CA ILE A 374 28.59 1.47 -9.24
C ILE A 374 29.69 2.53 -9.16
N ILE A 375 30.79 2.18 -8.46
CA ILE A 375 31.93 3.08 -8.27
C ILE A 375 33.09 2.57 -9.12
N GLN A 376 33.37 3.27 -10.20
CA GLN A 376 34.44 3.00 -11.16
C GLN A 376 35.29 4.26 -11.36
N VAL A 377 36.10 4.58 -10.36
CA VAL A 377 37.01 5.73 -10.42
C VAL A 377 38.16 5.48 -11.40
N SER A 378 38.51 6.50 -12.20
CA SER A 378 39.73 6.48 -12.99
C SER A 378 40.97 6.56 -12.11
N GLN A 379 42.13 6.27 -12.70
CA GLN A 379 43.40 6.44 -12.01
C GLN A 379 43.63 7.91 -11.59
N GLU A 380 43.21 8.87 -12.41
CA GLU A 380 43.35 10.31 -12.14
C GLU A 380 42.52 10.74 -10.92
N THR A 381 41.24 10.35 -10.90
CA THR A 381 40.38 10.58 -9.75
C THR A 381 40.94 9.91 -8.50
N PHE A 382 41.37 8.64 -8.59
CA PHE A 382 41.91 7.90 -7.46
C PHE A 382 43.10 8.61 -6.79
N GLU A 383 44.08 9.08 -7.57
CA GLU A 383 45.24 9.80 -7.03
C GLU A 383 44.86 11.10 -6.31
N THR A 384 43.75 11.72 -6.73
CA THR A 384 43.22 12.94 -6.11
C THR A 384 42.52 12.64 -4.77
N ILE A 385 41.74 11.57 -4.68
CA ILE A 385 40.87 11.29 -3.51
C ILE A 385 41.50 10.35 -2.47
N ALA A 386 42.40 9.44 -2.88
CA ALA A 386 43.00 8.46 -1.99
C ALA A 386 43.75 9.07 -0.78
N PRO A 387 44.49 10.20 -0.90
CA PRO A 387 45.14 10.82 0.25
C PRO A 387 44.16 11.22 1.37
N ALA A 388 42.98 11.73 1.01
CA ALA A 388 41.95 12.09 1.99
C ALA A 388 41.39 10.85 2.69
N GLY A 389 41.11 9.79 1.92
CA GLY A 389 40.66 8.51 2.46
C GLY A 389 41.68 7.87 3.41
N GLU A 390 42.97 7.97 3.14
CA GLU A 390 44.03 7.49 4.04
C GLU A 390 44.04 8.23 5.38
N ILE A 391 43.93 9.56 5.35
CA ILE A 391 43.89 10.40 6.57
C ILE A 391 42.68 10.02 7.43
N ILE A 392 41.51 9.87 6.81
CA ILE A 392 40.28 9.47 7.50
C ILE A 392 40.44 8.07 8.09
N ALA A 393 40.87 7.09 7.29
CA ALA A 393 41.08 5.72 7.75
C ALA A 393 42.10 5.62 8.90
N GLN A 394 43.13 6.48 8.90
CA GLN A 394 44.07 6.58 10.01
C GLN A 394 43.42 7.16 11.27
N ALA A 395 42.62 8.22 11.14
CA ALA A 395 41.89 8.83 12.25
C ALA A 395 40.88 7.88 12.88
N GLU A 396 40.26 7.01 12.08
CA GLU A 396 39.35 5.96 12.52
C GLU A 396 40.06 4.71 13.08
N GLY A 397 41.39 4.62 12.97
CA GLY A 397 42.16 3.45 13.41
C GLY A 397 42.04 2.22 12.49
N LEU A 398 41.55 2.40 11.26
CA LEU A 398 41.35 1.35 10.26
C LEU A 398 42.58 1.16 9.35
N ASP A 399 43.68 0.62 9.90
CA ASP A 399 44.97 0.55 9.19
C ASP A 399 44.94 -0.25 7.87
N CYS A 400 44.13 -1.31 7.77
CA CYS A 400 43.96 -2.05 6.51
C CYS A 400 43.26 -1.23 5.42
N HIS A 401 42.31 -0.34 5.77
CA HIS A 401 41.66 0.55 4.81
C HIS A 401 42.69 1.55 4.26
N ARG A 402 43.44 2.19 5.16
CA ARG A 402 44.55 3.10 4.80
C ARG A 402 45.57 2.40 3.88
N LYS A 403 46.06 1.21 4.25
CA LYS A 403 47.01 0.44 3.45
C LYS A 403 46.46 0.05 2.08
N SER A 404 45.17 -0.28 1.99
CA SER A 404 44.50 -0.59 0.71
C SER A 404 44.53 0.60 -0.25
N LEU A 405 44.37 1.82 0.24
CA LEU A 405 44.52 3.04 -0.56
C LEU A 405 45.98 3.29 -0.92
N ALA A 406 46.87 3.27 0.08
CA ALA A 406 48.30 3.59 -0.07
C ALA A 406 49.01 2.72 -1.11
N ILE A 407 48.73 1.40 -1.16
CA ILE A 407 49.42 0.46 -2.06
C ILE A 407 49.12 0.69 -3.55
N ARG A 408 48.04 1.43 -3.87
CA ARG A 408 47.60 1.71 -5.24
C ARG A 408 48.05 3.09 -5.75
N ARG A 409 48.55 3.95 -4.86
CA ARG A 409 49.09 5.27 -5.21
C ARG A 409 50.47 5.12 -5.81
N LYS A 410 50.76 5.89 -6.86
CA LYS A 410 52.05 5.87 -7.56
C LYS A 410 53.12 6.73 -6.90
#